data_AF-A0A260UNR4-F1
#
_entry.id   AF-A0A260UNR4-F1
#
_cell.length_a   1.000
_cell.length_b   1.000
_cell.length_c   1.000
_cell.angle_alpha   90.00
_cell.angle_beta   90.00
_cell.angle_gamma   90.00
#
_symmetry.space_group_name_H-M   'P 1'
#
loop_
_entity.id
_entity.type
_entity.pdbx_description
1 polymer ?
#
loop_
_entity_poly.entity_id
_entity_poly.type
_entity_poly.pdbx_seq_one_letter_code
_entity_poly.pdbx_strand_id
1 'polypeptide(L)'
;MDCPQCKEHLNLSEPLKVHETRARRDAPHAFAVQKRVRVCKNGHKFNFTEMFDDWSLSNVMVRQSGPSRFQAHHFDRSRLHADISKGVVGLLSDAEVREVARGVEEQLRDEMATRVRIVSPEEWAEGNTPNSPNPGPYIWDTDIRDVTENQLGLSKMRVPYVLYATTSRGRILGEKRPGWKSAKNVLEWIFLTFPDLSQPIPERTKVYEERWRPRAPTSMPSEVIKAGRLIATAPDGRRLSAQEIQPEVPYPTTGPHHESPGPEELQLKTMARRLVRFSLERFVESIQLALIGRPTPNETARSVAAWVLTNLQGQDRVHSSQLSVGVLECLRRVDDIAYLRWSTHMKSYPQVRHVVTEALGLVTQPSDRLIFVGQVLPQRATERSEKKY
;
A
#
# COMPACT_ATOMS: atom_id res chain seq x y z
N MET A 1 37.02 10.03 19.18
CA MET A 1 36.86 10.93 20.35
C MET A 1 37.49 10.26 21.53
N ASP A 2 38.46 10.94 22.12
CA ASP A 2 39.33 10.35 23.13
C ASP A 2 38.72 10.52 24.52
N CYS A 3 38.94 9.54 25.40
CA CYS A 3 38.53 9.65 26.79
C CYS A 3 39.35 10.78 27.45
N PRO A 4 38.73 11.84 28.02
CA PRO A 4 39.46 12.97 28.60
C PRO A 4 40.49 12.51 29.65
N GLN A 5 40.08 11.58 30.51
CA GLN A 5 40.92 11.01 31.57
C GLN A 5 42.08 10.15 31.01
N CYS A 6 41.88 9.42 29.92
CA CYS A 6 42.98 8.68 29.28
C CYS A 6 43.98 9.62 28.59
N LYS A 7 43.49 10.74 28.05
CA LYS A 7 44.33 11.75 27.40
C LYS A 7 45.26 12.44 28.40
N GLU A 8 44.77 12.69 29.61
CA GLU A 8 45.57 13.25 30.71
C GLU A 8 46.62 12.27 31.26
N HIS A 9 46.31 10.96 31.34
CA HIS A 9 47.17 10.00 32.02
C HIS A 9 48.16 9.23 31.14
N LEU A 10 47.89 9.06 29.84
CA LEU A 10 48.62 8.06 29.04
C LEU A 10 49.36 8.61 27.82
N ASN A 11 49.18 9.88 27.43
CA ASN A 11 49.82 10.46 26.23
C ASN A 11 49.70 9.58 24.97
N LEU A 12 48.64 8.75 24.90
CA LEU A 12 48.43 7.78 23.84
C LEU A 12 47.74 8.46 22.65
N SER A 13 48.33 8.31 21.46
CA SER A 13 47.83 8.83 20.19
C SER A 13 46.82 7.90 19.50
N GLU A 14 46.46 6.75 20.09
CA GLU A 14 45.55 5.78 19.47
C GLU A 14 44.08 5.97 19.90
N PRO A 15 43.12 5.97 18.95
CA PRO A 15 41.71 6.14 19.25
C PRO A 15 41.14 4.93 20.00
N LEU A 16 40.75 5.14 21.26
CA LEU A 16 40.12 4.10 22.10
C LEU A 16 38.73 3.72 21.57
N LYS A 17 38.48 2.42 21.37
CA LYS A 17 37.12 1.89 21.13
C LYS A 17 36.24 2.12 22.37
N VAL A 18 35.13 2.82 22.18
CA VAL A 18 34.13 3.12 23.21
C VAL A 18 33.13 1.97 23.26
N HIS A 19 32.89 1.42 24.45
CA HIS A 19 31.88 0.39 24.69
C HIS A 19 30.84 0.96 25.67
N GLU A 20 29.57 0.93 25.27
CA GLU A 20 28.41 1.49 25.97
C GLU A 20 28.23 3.02 25.99
N THR A 21 27.02 3.43 25.62
CA THR A 21 26.45 4.78 25.73
C THR A 21 25.13 4.70 26.50
N ARG A 22 24.99 5.37 27.64
CA ARG A 22 23.68 5.51 28.32
C ARG A 22 23.10 6.91 28.15
N ALA A 23 21.86 7.03 27.66
CA ALA A 23 21.18 8.32 27.51
C ALA A 23 20.69 8.85 28.88
N ARG A 24 20.87 10.15 29.16
CA ARG A 24 20.37 10.78 30.39
C ARG A 24 18.87 11.10 30.26
N ARG A 25 18.03 10.62 31.19
CA ARG A 25 16.55 10.73 31.14
C ARG A 25 16.00 12.15 31.38
N ASP A 26 16.78 13.05 31.97
CA ASP A 26 16.26 14.30 32.56
C ASP A 26 16.52 15.57 31.73
N ALA A 27 17.02 15.45 30.49
CA ALA A 27 17.24 16.61 29.63
C ALA A 27 15.92 16.96 28.91
N PRO A 28 15.32 18.15 29.13
CA PRO A 28 14.23 18.63 28.28
C PRO A 28 14.74 18.62 26.84
N HIS A 29 13.89 18.18 25.91
CA HIS A 29 14.15 17.91 24.50
C HIS A 29 14.73 19.12 23.74
N ALA A 30 15.92 19.59 24.07
CA ALA A 30 16.70 20.50 23.23
C ALA A 30 17.25 19.64 22.09
N PHE A 31 16.47 19.63 21.01
CA PHE A 31 16.36 18.58 20.01
C PHE A 31 17.66 18.15 19.32
N ALA A 32 18.75 18.89 19.42
CA ALA A 32 20.02 18.54 18.78
C ALA A 32 21.01 17.79 19.68
N VAL A 33 20.78 17.69 21.00
CA VAL A 33 21.84 17.46 21.99
C VAL A 33 21.52 16.25 22.86
N GLN A 34 22.09 15.08 22.56
CA GLN A 34 21.95 13.91 23.43
C GLN A 34 23.13 13.80 24.39
N LYS A 35 22.85 13.90 25.70
CA LYS A 35 23.84 13.58 26.73
C LYS A 35 23.92 12.06 26.89
N ARG A 36 25.07 11.49 26.51
CA ARG A 36 25.40 10.07 26.67
C ARG A 36 26.53 9.90 27.68
N VAL A 37 26.43 8.89 28.55
CA VAL A 37 27.55 8.43 29.37
C VAL A 37 28.31 7.40 28.55
N ARG A 38 29.56 7.68 28.20
CA ARG A 38 30.47 6.77 27.50
C ARG A 38 31.41 6.10 28.48
N VAL A 39 31.69 4.80 28.28
CA VAL A 39 32.70 4.07 29.05
C VAL A 39 33.87 3.70 28.14
N CYS A 40 35.09 4.08 28.52
CA CYS A 40 36.28 3.68 27.77
C CYS A 40 36.77 2.28 28.21
N LYS A 41 37.73 1.69 27.47
CA LYS A 41 38.31 0.38 27.80
C LYS A 41 38.93 0.29 29.20
N ASN A 42 39.36 1.42 29.76
CA ASN A 42 39.94 1.51 31.11
C ASN A 42 38.87 1.72 32.19
N GLY A 43 37.57 1.65 31.85
CA GLY A 43 36.47 1.81 32.80
C GLY A 43 36.10 3.25 33.13
N HIS A 44 36.76 4.25 32.55
CA HIS A 44 36.43 5.67 32.76
C HIS A 44 35.06 6.00 32.18
N LYS A 45 34.22 6.65 32.99
CA LYS A 45 32.90 7.14 32.61
C LYS A 45 32.96 8.64 32.36
N PHE A 46 32.53 9.09 31.18
CA PHE A 46 32.45 10.52 30.89
C PHE A 46 31.15 10.87 30.20
N ASN A 47 30.64 12.06 30.51
CA ASN A 47 29.47 12.61 29.85
C ASN A 47 29.91 13.19 28.51
N PHE A 48 29.27 12.75 27.45
CA PHE A 48 29.46 13.30 26.12
C PHE A 48 28.14 13.85 25.60
N THR A 49 28.21 14.96 24.88
CA THR A 49 27.07 15.60 24.28
C THR A 49 27.14 15.37 22.78
N GLU A 50 26.36 14.43 22.26
CA GLU A 50 26.25 14.22 20.82
C GLU A 50 25.33 15.27 20.23
N MET A 51 25.90 16.09 19.34
CA MET A 51 25.12 16.87 18.41
C MET A 51 24.91 16.06 17.14
N PHE A 52 23.65 15.88 16.74
CA PHE A 52 23.34 15.38 15.41
C PHE A 52 23.46 16.56 14.45
N ASP A 53 24.57 16.60 13.69
CA ASP A 53 24.87 17.71 12.78
C ASP A 53 24.09 17.62 11.46
N ASP A 54 23.55 16.44 11.12
CA ASP A 54 22.80 16.20 9.87
C ASP A 54 21.43 15.56 10.15
N TRP A 55 20.44 16.42 10.40
CA TRP A 55 19.03 16.05 10.53
C TRP A 55 18.35 15.88 9.16
N SER A 56 18.98 15.17 8.24
CA SER A 56 18.31 14.76 7.01
C SER A 56 17.43 13.53 7.27
N LEU A 57 16.22 13.50 6.68
CA LEU A 57 15.33 12.33 6.78
C LEU A 57 16.04 11.05 6.29
N SER A 58 16.96 11.16 5.33
CA SER A 58 17.79 10.04 4.84
C SER A 58 18.64 9.37 5.93
N ASN A 59 18.91 10.04 7.05
CA ASN A 59 19.62 9.48 8.20
C ASN A 59 18.69 8.96 9.31
N VAL A 60 17.37 9.10 9.15
CA VAL A 60 16.37 8.68 10.14
C VAL A 60 15.89 7.27 9.83
N MET A 61 16.04 6.35 10.80
CA MET A 61 15.54 4.99 10.66
C MET A 61 14.01 4.95 10.74
N VAL A 62 13.36 4.02 10.04
CA VAL A 62 11.91 3.81 10.19
C VAL A 62 11.66 2.63 11.12
N ARG A 63 10.97 2.85 12.23
CA ARG A 63 10.58 1.81 13.19
C ARG A 63 9.13 1.41 12.95
N GLN A 64 8.86 0.11 12.87
CA GLN A 64 7.50 -0.41 12.74
C GLN A 64 6.80 -0.41 14.10
N SER A 65 5.53 0.02 14.17
CA SER A 65 4.70 0.00 15.39
C SER A 65 4.30 -1.42 15.87
N GLY A 66 4.94 -2.47 15.36
CA GLY A 66 4.76 -3.87 15.76
C GLY A 66 5.79 -4.33 16.81
N PRO A 67 6.05 -5.64 16.95
CA PRO A 67 7.15 -6.13 17.79
C PRO A 67 8.49 -5.62 17.27
N SER A 68 8.93 -4.48 17.82
CA SER A 68 10.26 -3.85 17.89
C SER A 68 11.20 -3.95 16.67
N ARG A 69 10.71 -4.10 15.44
CA ARG A 69 11.59 -4.20 14.26
C ARG A 69 11.83 -2.83 13.62
N PHE A 70 13.10 -2.48 13.53
CA PHE A 70 13.56 -1.44 12.61
C PHE A 70 13.51 -1.98 11.19
N GLN A 71 13.16 -1.12 10.25
CA GLN A 71 13.29 -1.47 8.84
C GLN A 71 14.78 -1.57 8.48
N ALA A 72 15.11 -2.38 7.47
CA ALA A 72 16.50 -2.57 7.02
C ALA A 72 17.15 -1.31 6.45
N HIS A 73 16.35 -0.29 6.14
CA HIS A 73 16.79 0.94 5.50
C HIS A 73 16.25 2.15 6.27
N HIS A 74 16.98 3.26 6.17
CA HIS A 74 16.49 4.58 6.59
C HIS A 74 15.26 4.99 5.77
N PHE A 75 14.67 6.12 6.13
CA PHE A 75 13.62 6.72 5.33
C PHE A 75 14.11 6.92 3.89
N ASP A 76 13.32 6.39 2.95
CA ASP A 76 13.60 6.44 1.52
C ASP A 76 12.33 6.90 0.79
N ARG A 77 12.45 8.02 0.08
CA ARG A 77 11.38 8.60 -0.73
C ARG A 77 10.86 7.63 -1.79
N SER A 78 11.74 6.84 -2.41
CA SER A 78 11.35 5.87 -3.44
C SER A 78 10.44 4.79 -2.86
N ARG A 79 10.73 4.35 -1.63
CA ARG A 79 9.89 3.41 -0.89
C ARG A 79 8.56 4.05 -0.47
N LEU A 80 8.57 5.28 0.00
CA LEU A 80 7.33 6.02 0.30
C LEU A 80 6.43 6.14 -0.93
N HIS A 81 7.01 6.52 -2.07
CA HIS A 81 6.33 6.56 -3.36
C HIS A 81 5.70 5.20 -3.72
N ALA A 82 6.47 4.11 -3.59
CA ALA A 82 5.96 2.76 -3.84
C ALA A 82 4.85 2.35 -2.87
N ASP A 83 4.92 2.74 -1.59
CA ASP A 83 3.87 2.49 -0.59
C ASP A 83 2.58 3.24 -0.93
N ILE A 84 2.68 4.53 -1.28
CA ILE A 84 1.52 5.35 -1.71
C ILE A 84 0.92 4.77 -2.99
N SER A 85 1.72 4.50 -4.01
CA SER A 85 1.27 3.93 -5.29
C SER A 85 0.50 2.61 -5.10
N LYS A 86 1.04 1.70 -4.28
CA LYS A 86 0.35 0.44 -3.91
C LYS A 86 -0.89 0.67 -3.06
N GLY A 87 -0.86 1.68 -2.18
CA GLY A 87 -1.96 2.04 -1.30
C GLY A 87 -3.16 2.62 -2.02
N VAL A 88 -2.95 3.39 -3.09
CA VAL A 88 -4.01 4.02 -3.90
C VAL A 88 -4.38 3.22 -5.16
N VAL A 89 -3.72 2.09 -5.41
CA VAL A 89 -4.01 1.13 -6.50
C VAL A 89 -4.27 1.82 -7.84
N GLY A 90 -3.37 2.71 -8.26
CA GLY A 90 -3.47 3.41 -9.54
C GLY A 90 -4.67 4.36 -9.69
N LEU A 91 -5.33 4.77 -8.61
CA LEU A 91 -6.31 5.87 -8.67
C LEU A 91 -5.62 7.22 -8.94
N LEU A 92 -4.39 7.37 -8.46
CA LEU A 92 -3.52 8.50 -8.77
C LEU A 92 -2.59 8.16 -9.93
N SER A 93 -2.30 9.16 -10.76
CA SER A 93 -1.18 9.14 -11.68
C SER A 93 0.15 9.11 -10.92
N ASP A 94 1.20 8.68 -11.60
CA ASP A 94 2.56 8.63 -11.04
C ASP A 94 3.08 10.02 -10.64
N ALA A 95 2.67 11.08 -11.37
CA ALA A 95 2.97 12.46 -11.02
C ALA A 95 2.26 12.91 -9.72
N GLU A 96 0.98 12.57 -9.55
CA GLU A 96 0.24 12.85 -8.31
C GLU A 96 0.81 12.09 -7.12
N VAL A 97 1.24 10.83 -7.30
CA VAL A 97 1.91 10.07 -6.24
C VAL A 97 3.23 10.72 -5.83
N ARG A 98 4.04 11.19 -6.79
CA ARG A 98 5.27 11.94 -6.51
C ARG A 98 5.01 13.23 -5.73
N GLU A 99 3.92 13.91 -6.06
CA GLU A 99 3.53 15.16 -5.40
C GLU A 99 3.12 14.92 -3.95
N VAL A 100 2.28 13.91 -3.70
CA VAL A 100 1.94 13.49 -2.33
C VAL A 100 3.20 13.08 -1.57
N ALA A 101 4.08 12.27 -2.17
CA ALA A 101 5.33 11.85 -1.52
C ALA A 101 6.25 13.04 -1.18
N ARG A 102 6.28 14.07 -2.02
CA ARG A 102 7.01 15.32 -1.75
C ARG A 102 6.42 16.06 -0.55
N GLY A 103 5.09 16.27 -0.54
CA GLY A 103 4.41 16.94 0.57
C GLY A 103 4.58 16.20 1.90
N VAL A 104 4.61 14.86 1.88
CA VAL A 104 4.91 14.05 3.07
C VAL A 104 6.34 14.29 3.56
N GLU A 105 7.32 14.30 2.66
CA GLU A 105 8.73 14.55 3.01
C GLU A 105 8.92 15.95 3.61
N GLU A 106 8.32 16.97 3.00
CA GLU A 106 8.35 18.35 3.48
C GLU A 106 7.73 18.47 4.89
N GLN A 107 6.51 17.94 5.08
CA GLN A 107 5.86 17.98 6.40
C GLN A 107 6.64 17.19 7.47
N LEU A 108 7.21 16.03 7.13
CA LEU A 108 8.05 15.27 8.05
C LEU A 108 9.33 16.02 8.44
N ARG A 109 9.91 16.79 7.52
CA ARG A 109 11.09 17.62 7.78
C ARG A 109 10.75 18.77 8.73
N ASP A 110 9.61 19.42 8.52
CA ASP A 110 9.14 20.53 9.37
C ASP A 110 8.75 20.05 10.79
N GLU A 111 8.17 18.86 10.90
CA GLU A 111 7.73 18.25 12.16
C GLU A 111 8.79 17.32 12.78
N MET A 112 10.00 17.28 12.23
CA MET A 112 11.03 16.32 12.61
C MET A 112 11.38 16.39 14.11
N ALA A 113 11.43 17.60 14.66
CA ALA A 113 11.73 17.82 16.08
C ALA A 113 10.74 17.12 17.02
N THR A 114 9.45 17.05 16.65
CA THR A 114 8.42 16.46 17.51
C THR A 114 8.20 14.97 17.25
N ARG A 115 8.57 14.48 16.07
CA ARG A 115 8.33 13.09 15.65
C ARG A 115 9.52 12.17 15.80
N VAL A 116 10.74 12.68 15.61
CA VAL A 116 11.94 11.86 15.70
C VAL A 116 12.24 11.51 17.16
N ARG A 117 12.59 10.25 17.37
CA ARG A 117 12.98 9.69 18.66
C ARG A 117 14.37 9.12 18.54
N ILE A 118 15.06 9.04 19.67
CA ILE A 118 16.36 8.40 19.73
C ILE A 118 16.19 7.03 20.35
N VAL A 119 16.79 6.00 19.73
CA VAL A 119 16.76 4.65 20.27
C VAL A 119 17.46 4.63 21.63
N SER A 120 16.77 4.14 22.66
CA SER A 120 17.39 3.98 23.97
C SER A 120 18.42 2.84 23.94
N PRO A 121 19.44 2.85 24.82
CA PRO A 121 20.39 1.75 24.93
C PRO A 121 19.71 0.41 25.25
N GLU A 122 18.66 0.42 26.07
CA GLU A 122 17.87 -0.76 26.40
C GLU A 122 17.09 -1.25 25.18
N GLU A 123 16.41 -0.35 24.45
CA GLU A 123 15.72 -0.69 23.19
C GLU A 123 16.67 -1.25 22.12
N TRP A 124 17.91 -0.75 22.09
CA TRP A 124 18.97 -1.23 21.21
C TRP A 124 19.47 -2.62 21.63
N ALA A 125 19.72 -2.82 22.93
CA ALA A 125 20.18 -4.08 23.50
C ALA A 125 19.14 -5.21 23.40
N GLU A 126 17.85 -4.86 23.47
CA GLU A 126 16.73 -5.79 23.27
C GLU A 126 16.63 -6.33 21.83
N GLY A 127 17.50 -5.85 20.91
CA GLY A 127 17.91 -6.61 19.74
C GLY A 127 16.81 -6.86 18.72
N ASN A 128 16.64 -5.91 17.79
CA ASN A 128 16.00 -6.14 16.48
C ASN A 128 16.44 -5.09 15.44
N THR A 129 17.70 -4.63 15.52
CA THR A 129 18.27 -3.67 14.58
C THR A 129 19.12 -4.44 13.56
N PRO A 130 18.68 -4.51 12.29
CA PRO A 130 19.46 -5.18 11.26
C PRO A 130 20.73 -4.37 11.01
N ASN A 131 21.88 -4.89 11.47
CA ASN A 131 23.22 -4.52 11.02
C ASN A 131 23.65 -3.05 11.14
N SER A 132 22.87 -2.15 11.74
CA SER A 132 23.33 -0.78 11.97
C SER A 132 24.34 -0.80 13.12
N PRO A 133 25.56 -0.25 12.96
CA PRO A 133 26.58 -0.28 13.99
C PRO A 133 26.28 0.66 15.17
N ASN A 134 25.33 1.60 15.03
CA ASN A 134 25.04 2.60 16.07
C ASN A 134 23.54 2.92 16.20
N PRO A 135 23.04 3.18 17.43
CA PRO A 135 21.70 3.70 17.65
C PRO A 135 21.56 5.13 17.08
N GLY A 136 20.86 5.23 15.96
CA GLY A 136 20.51 6.50 15.30
C GLY A 136 19.12 7.03 15.68
N PRO A 137 18.74 8.22 15.19
CA PRO A 137 17.38 8.71 15.26
C PRO A 137 16.43 7.81 14.46
N TYR A 138 15.18 7.74 14.90
CA TYR A 138 14.14 7.01 14.19
C TYR A 138 12.80 7.73 14.24
N ILE A 139 11.93 7.41 13.28
CA ILE A 139 10.53 7.82 13.23
C ILE A 139 9.65 6.58 13.17
N TRP A 140 8.43 6.64 13.72
CA TRP A 140 7.48 5.54 13.59
C TRP A 140 6.86 5.48 12.20
N ASP A 141 6.63 4.27 11.69
CA ASP A 141 5.88 4.08 10.45
C ASP A 141 4.44 4.63 10.55
N THR A 142 3.86 4.67 11.75
CA THR A 142 2.56 5.33 12.00
C THR A 142 2.62 6.84 11.82
N ASP A 143 3.73 7.50 12.17
CA ASP A 143 3.88 8.94 11.94
C ASP A 143 3.94 9.23 10.44
N ILE A 144 4.72 8.45 9.68
CA ILE A 144 4.79 8.55 8.21
C ILE A 144 3.41 8.31 7.59
N ARG A 145 2.69 7.29 8.06
CA ARG A 145 1.32 6.99 7.62
C ARG A 145 0.40 8.17 7.88
N ASP A 146 0.40 8.72 9.09
CA ASP A 146 -0.54 9.78 9.48
C ASP A 146 -0.28 11.06 8.67
N VAL A 147 0.99 11.39 8.40
CA VAL A 147 1.34 12.48 7.49
C VAL A 147 0.92 12.18 6.04
N THR A 148 1.09 10.94 5.58
CA THR A 148 0.62 10.52 4.24
C THR A 148 -0.90 10.63 4.10
N GLU A 149 -1.64 10.20 5.13
CA GLU A 149 -3.09 10.34 5.20
C GLU A 149 -3.52 11.81 5.19
N ASN A 150 -2.83 12.67 5.93
CA ASN A 150 -3.06 14.12 5.90
C ASN A 150 -2.87 14.71 4.50
N GLN A 151 -1.73 14.42 3.85
CA GLN A 151 -1.43 14.91 2.51
C GLN A 151 -2.44 14.44 1.45
N LEU A 152 -2.85 13.18 1.51
CA LEU A 152 -3.93 12.66 0.65
C LEU A 152 -5.27 13.34 0.94
N GLY A 153 -5.56 13.68 2.19
CA GLY A 153 -6.77 14.41 2.59
C GLY A 153 -6.81 15.86 2.11
N LEU A 154 -5.66 16.51 1.97
CA LEU A 154 -5.53 17.86 1.41
C LEU A 154 -5.74 17.89 -0.10
N SER A 155 -5.34 16.82 -0.80
CA SER A 155 -5.74 16.64 -2.20
C SER A 155 -7.27 16.54 -2.23
N LYS A 156 -7.96 17.29 -3.10
CA LYS A 156 -9.44 17.27 -3.21
C LYS A 156 -10.02 15.87 -3.49
N MET A 157 -9.17 14.85 -3.62
CA MET A 157 -9.45 13.46 -3.91
C MET A 157 -9.63 12.65 -2.61
N ARG A 158 -10.85 12.69 -2.06
CA ARG A 158 -11.19 11.93 -0.84
C ARG A 158 -11.10 10.40 -1.02
N VAL A 159 -11.31 9.87 -2.23
CA VAL A 159 -11.33 8.40 -2.47
C VAL A 159 -9.94 7.76 -2.40
N PRO A 160 -8.88 8.30 -3.03
CA PRO A 160 -7.50 7.86 -2.80
C PRO A 160 -7.10 7.85 -1.33
N TYR A 161 -7.52 8.84 -0.55
CA TYR A 161 -7.28 8.86 0.89
C TYR A 161 -7.92 7.64 1.59
N VAL A 162 -9.20 7.36 1.35
CA VAL A 162 -9.88 6.17 1.91
C VAL A 162 -9.20 4.87 1.47
N LEU A 163 -8.75 4.79 0.21
CA LEU A 163 -8.08 3.59 -0.31
C LEU A 163 -6.69 3.38 0.32
N TYR A 164 -5.94 4.46 0.55
CA TYR A 164 -4.69 4.40 1.29
C TYR A 164 -4.93 3.98 2.75
N ALA A 165 -5.92 4.58 3.43
CA ALA A 165 -6.27 4.26 4.80
C ALA A 165 -6.70 2.79 4.97
N THR A 166 -7.53 2.26 4.06
CA THR A 166 -7.89 0.82 4.07
C THR A 166 -6.68 -0.08 3.85
N THR A 167 -5.68 0.37 3.10
CA THR A 167 -4.41 -0.35 2.94
C THR A 167 -3.54 -0.27 4.19
N SER A 168 -3.38 0.90 4.80
CA SER A 168 -2.44 1.17 5.90
C SER A 168 -2.99 0.73 7.26
N ARG A 169 -4.27 1.02 7.55
CA ARG A 169 -4.98 0.67 8.78
C ARG A 169 -5.58 -0.74 8.72
N GLY A 170 -5.82 -1.25 7.52
CA GLY A 170 -6.21 -2.65 7.30
C GLY A 170 -5.07 -3.67 7.46
N ARG A 171 -3.81 -3.24 7.64
CA ARG A 171 -2.69 -4.17 7.86
C ARG A 171 -2.78 -4.81 9.25
N ILE A 172 -2.70 -6.13 9.30
CA ILE A 172 -2.62 -6.90 10.55
C ILE A 172 -1.13 -7.17 10.83
N LEU A 173 -0.57 -6.51 11.85
CA LEU A 173 0.84 -6.61 12.23
C LEU A 173 0.98 -7.13 13.67
N GLY A 174 0.51 -8.36 13.89
CA GLY A 174 0.50 -9.00 15.21
C GLY A 174 -0.52 -8.42 16.18
N GLU A 175 -0.42 -8.79 17.45
CA GLU A 175 -1.39 -8.41 18.48
C GLU A 175 -1.42 -6.90 18.77
N LYS A 176 -0.25 -6.23 18.70
CA LYS A 176 -0.12 -4.79 18.98
C LYS A 176 -0.80 -3.90 17.94
N ARG A 177 -0.98 -4.40 16.71
CA ARG A 177 -1.67 -3.69 15.62
C ARG A 177 -2.64 -4.66 14.95
N PRO A 178 -3.84 -4.84 15.56
CA PRO A 178 -4.81 -5.83 15.08
C PRO A 178 -5.37 -5.51 13.69
N GLY A 179 -5.18 -4.27 13.21
CA GLY A 179 -5.70 -3.78 11.94
C GLY A 179 -7.23 -3.72 11.91
N TRP A 180 -7.78 -3.23 10.80
CA TRP A 180 -9.22 -3.35 10.55
C TRP A 180 -9.56 -4.78 10.18
N LYS A 181 -10.56 -5.35 10.86
CA LYS A 181 -10.98 -6.75 10.67
C LYS A 181 -12.24 -6.86 9.82
N SER A 182 -13.02 -5.78 9.71
CA SER A 182 -14.34 -5.79 9.09
C SER A 182 -14.69 -4.44 8.46
N ALA A 183 -15.73 -4.44 7.62
CA ALA A 183 -16.32 -3.22 7.06
C ALA A 183 -16.82 -2.25 8.14
N LYS A 184 -17.24 -2.76 9.32
CA LYS A 184 -17.62 -1.93 10.46
C LYS A 184 -16.50 -1.00 10.91
N ASN A 185 -15.26 -1.50 10.99
CA ASN A 185 -14.11 -0.67 11.37
C ASN A 185 -13.83 0.44 10.34
N VAL A 186 -14.05 0.15 9.06
CA VAL A 186 -13.93 1.14 7.99
C VAL A 186 -15.00 2.22 8.14
N LEU A 187 -16.26 1.84 8.40
CA LEU A 187 -17.37 2.77 8.61
C LEU A 187 -17.13 3.67 9.84
N GLU A 188 -16.73 3.09 10.97
CA GLU A 188 -16.39 3.85 12.19
C GLU A 188 -15.33 4.93 11.90
N TRP A 189 -14.28 4.56 11.16
CA TRP A 189 -13.24 5.51 10.78
C TRP A 189 -13.72 6.55 9.77
N ILE A 190 -14.48 6.16 8.73
CA ILE A 190 -15.02 7.09 7.73
C ILE A 190 -15.94 8.10 8.42
N PHE A 191 -16.80 7.68 9.34
CA PHE A 191 -17.74 8.59 10.03
C PHE A 191 -17.05 9.54 11.00
N LEU A 192 -15.95 9.11 11.62
CA LEU A 192 -15.10 10.01 12.39
C LEU A 192 -14.38 11.03 11.50
N THR A 193 -13.92 10.60 10.33
CA THR A 193 -13.11 11.41 9.40
C THR A 193 -13.96 12.36 8.55
N PHE A 194 -15.17 11.93 8.21
CA PHE A 194 -16.14 12.64 7.36
C PHE A 194 -17.50 12.67 8.08
N PRO A 195 -17.68 13.58 9.05
CA PRO A 195 -18.90 13.63 9.87
C PRO A 195 -20.18 13.85 9.05
N ASP A 196 -20.08 14.47 7.88
CA ASP A 196 -21.17 14.67 6.91
C ASP A 196 -21.73 13.36 6.33
N LEU A 197 -20.97 12.26 6.42
CA LEU A 197 -21.39 10.94 5.97
C LEU A 197 -21.88 10.03 7.12
N SER A 198 -21.84 10.53 8.35
CA SER A 198 -22.14 9.74 9.55
C SER A 198 -23.60 9.34 9.62
N GLN A 199 -23.84 8.07 9.94
CA GLN A 199 -25.16 7.51 10.21
C GLN A 199 -25.04 6.29 11.15
N PRO A 200 -26.12 5.82 11.78
CA PRO A 200 -26.07 4.65 12.64
C PRO A 200 -25.51 3.42 11.89
N ILE A 201 -24.51 2.76 12.46
CA ILE A 201 -23.96 1.52 11.91
C ILE A 201 -24.82 0.36 12.45
N PRO A 202 -25.54 -0.39 11.59
CA PRO A 202 -26.37 -1.50 12.03
C PRO A 202 -25.51 -2.64 12.60
N GLU A 203 -26.12 -3.50 13.42
CA GLU A 203 -25.47 -4.72 13.88
C GLU A 203 -25.32 -5.71 12.71
N ARG A 204 -24.16 -6.36 12.63
CA ARG A 204 -23.88 -7.34 11.58
C ARG A 204 -24.55 -8.66 11.91
N THR A 205 -25.39 -9.15 11.00
CA THR A 205 -25.99 -10.48 11.11
C THR A 205 -24.92 -11.58 11.09
N LYS A 206 -25.09 -12.63 11.90
CA LYS A 206 -24.23 -13.82 11.85
C LYS A 206 -24.41 -14.52 10.51
N VAL A 207 -23.31 -15.02 9.94
CA VAL A 207 -23.30 -15.74 8.66
C VAL A 207 -22.80 -17.17 8.84
N TYR A 208 -23.16 -18.05 7.91
CA TYR A 208 -22.64 -19.40 7.88
C TYR A 208 -21.21 -19.42 7.32
N GLU A 209 -20.43 -20.43 7.69
CA GLU A 209 -19.11 -20.68 7.12
C GLU A 209 -19.18 -21.80 6.08
N GLU A 210 -18.84 -21.48 4.84
CA GLU A 210 -18.63 -22.44 3.77
C GLU A 210 -17.14 -22.75 3.64
N ARG A 211 -16.79 -24.03 3.72
CA ARG A 211 -15.43 -24.51 3.50
C ARG A 211 -15.26 -24.94 2.05
N TRP A 212 -14.36 -24.29 1.34
CA TRP A 212 -14.04 -24.62 -0.05
C TRP A 212 -12.60 -25.08 -0.18
N ARG A 213 -12.38 -26.23 -0.82
CA ARG A 213 -11.06 -26.76 -1.10
C ARG A 213 -10.65 -26.34 -2.52
N PRO A 214 -9.63 -25.48 -2.67
CA PRO A 214 -9.20 -25.05 -3.98
C PRO A 214 -8.75 -26.21 -4.86
N ARG A 215 -9.26 -26.25 -6.09
CA ARG A 215 -8.81 -27.16 -7.14
C ARG A 215 -8.23 -26.33 -8.27
N ALA A 216 -7.15 -26.83 -8.89
CA ALA A 216 -6.64 -26.21 -10.09
C ALA A 216 -7.70 -26.32 -11.20
N PRO A 217 -7.95 -25.25 -11.97
CA PRO A 217 -8.94 -25.32 -13.03
C PRO A 217 -8.48 -26.29 -14.13
N THR A 218 -9.42 -27.02 -14.72
CA THR A 218 -9.14 -27.99 -15.80
C THR A 218 -8.70 -27.32 -17.10
N SER A 219 -9.17 -26.10 -17.33
CA SER A 219 -8.81 -25.24 -18.46
C SER A 219 -8.69 -23.80 -17.97
N MET A 220 -7.81 -23.03 -18.60
CA MET A 220 -7.67 -21.58 -18.36
C MET A 220 -8.05 -20.83 -19.63
N PRO A 221 -8.64 -19.63 -19.53
CA PRO A 221 -8.80 -18.78 -20.70
C PRO A 221 -7.43 -18.46 -21.30
N SER A 222 -7.32 -18.47 -22.62
CA SER A 222 -6.11 -18.07 -23.33
C SER A 222 -6.05 -16.55 -23.53
N GLU A 223 -7.21 -15.89 -23.63
CA GLU A 223 -7.32 -14.48 -23.94
C GLU A 223 -8.30 -13.74 -23.03
N VAL A 224 -7.97 -12.48 -22.73
CA VAL A 224 -8.82 -11.55 -22.00
C VAL A 224 -9.18 -10.38 -22.89
N ILE A 225 -10.47 -10.16 -23.06
CA ILE A 225 -11.04 -8.98 -23.72
C ILE A 225 -11.09 -7.87 -22.68
N LYS A 226 -10.17 -6.91 -22.77
CA LYS A 226 -10.20 -5.72 -21.92
C LYS A 226 -11.31 -4.81 -22.42
N ALA A 227 -12.21 -4.42 -21.51
CA ALA A 227 -13.09 -3.29 -21.79
C ALA A 227 -12.20 -2.09 -22.09
N GLY A 228 -12.37 -1.48 -23.28
CA GLY A 228 -11.69 -0.26 -23.64
C GLY A 228 -12.09 0.81 -22.64
N ARG A 229 -11.33 0.95 -21.56
CA ARG A 229 -11.42 2.14 -20.74
C ARG A 229 -10.76 3.21 -21.60
N LEU A 230 -11.57 4.13 -22.13
CA LEU A 230 -11.11 5.38 -22.72
C LEU A 230 -10.40 6.17 -21.61
N ILE A 231 -9.19 5.74 -21.26
CA ILE A 231 -8.22 6.54 -20.55
C ILE A 231 -7.32 7.06 -21.68
N ALA A 232 -7.84 7.97 -22.49
CA ALA A 232 -6.92 8.77 -23.27
C ALA A 232 -6.11 9.56 -22.23
N THR A 233 -4.79 9.41 -22.28
CA THR A 233 -3.89 10.12 -21.39
C THR A 233 -3.27 11.19 -22.25
N ALA A 234 -3.42 12.46 -21.87
CA ALA A 234 -2.78 13.56 -22.57
C ALA A 234 -1.24 13.39 -22.50
N PRO A 235 -0.48 14.06 -23.38
CA PRO A 235 0.98 13.99 -23.38
C PRO A 235 1.63 14.36 -22.03
N ASP A 236 0.93 15.14 -21.21
CA ASP A 236 1.32 15.54 -19.85
C ASP A 236 1.03 14.48 -18.77
N GLY A 237 0.47 13.32 -19.14
CA GLY A 237 0.11 12.26 -18.22
C GLY A 237 -1.26 12.44 -17.55
N ARG A 238 -2.01 13.51 -17.86
CA ARG A 238 -3.35 13.74 -17.32
C ARG A 238 -4.35 12.81 -17.98
N ARG A 239 -5.27 12.24 -17.19
CA ARG A 239 -6.41 11.48 -17.74
C ARG A 239 -7.39 12.44 -18.41
N LEU A 240 -7.67 12.21 -19.68
CA LEU A 240 -8.71 12.91 -20.41
C LEU A 240 -10.07 12.31 -20.05
N SER A 241 -11.01 13.16 -19.72
CA SER A 241 -12.40 12.81 -19.53
C SER A 241 -13.05 12.40 -20.85
N ALA A 242 -14.16 11.66 -20.81
CA ALA A 242 -14.93 11.32 -22.01
C ALA A 242 -15.41 12.56 -22.80
N GLN A 243 -15.55 13.72 -22.13
CA GLN A 243 -15.89 14.99 -22.76
C GLN A 243 -14.70 15.59 -23.52
N GLU A 244 -13.48 15.45 -23.02
CA GLU A 244 -12.25 15.92 -23.69
C GLU A 244 -11.81 15.00 -24.84
N ILE A 245 -12.34 13.78 -24.92
CA ILE A 245 -12.09 12.84 -26.02
C ILE A 245 -13.14 13.00 -27.14
N GLN A 246 -14.06 13.97 -27.03
CA GLN A 246 -14.93 14.28 -28.16
C GLN A 246 -14.04 14.78 -29.32
N PRO A 247 -14.04 14.10 -30.47
CA PRO A 247 -13.38 14.65 -31.64
C PRO A 247 -14.02 16.01 -31.90
N GLU A 248 -13.23 17.09 -31.91
CA GLU A 248 -13.68 18.34 -32.49
C GLU A 248 -14.10 18.01 -33.93
N VAL A 249 -15.41 17.87 -34.15
CA VAL A 249 -15.95 17.69 -35.49
C VAL A 249 -15.65 19.01 -36.19
N PRO A 250 -14.73 19.06 -37.17
CA PRO A 250 -14.52 20.28 -37.92
C PRO A 250 -15.85 20.57 -38.61
N TYR A 251 -16.41 21.75 -38.35
CA TYR A 251 -17.58 22.20 -39.09
C TYR A 251 -17.29 22.05 -40.60
N PRO A 252 -18.23 21.50 -41.39
CA PRO A 252 -18.01 21.22 -42.80
C PRO A 252 -17.73 22.54 -43.53
N THR A 253 -16.48 22.72 -43.97
CA THR A 253 -16.17 23.67 -45.03
C THR A 253 -16.76 23.07 -46.30
N THR A 254 -17.70 23.78 -46.91
CA THR A 254 -18.46 23.37 -48.10
C THR A 254 -17.53 23.02 -49.26
N GLY A 255 -17.24 21.73 -49.43
CA GLY A 255 -16.46 21.17 -50.53
C GLY A 255 -17.17 19.93 -51.11
N PRO A 256 -17.22 19.76 -52.44
CA PRO A 256 -18.00 18.71 -53.08
C PRO A 256 -17.33 17.32 -52.98
N HIS A 257 -18.12 16.35 -52.53
CA HIS A 257 -18.04 14.89 -52.75
C HIS A 257 -16.68 14.20 -52.53
N HIS A 258 -16.35 13.95 -51.27
CA HIS A 258 -15.56 12.78 -50.88
C HIS A 258 -16.41 11.92 -49.93
N GLU A 259 -16.70 10.68 -50.32
CA GLU A 259 -17.39 9.68 -49.49
C GLU A 259 -16.60 9.49 -48.18
N SER A 260 -16.98 10.25 -47.15
CA SER A 260 -16.41 10.12 -45.82
C SER A 260 -17.11 8.94 -45.13
N PRO A 261 -16.36 8.03 -44.50
CA PRO A 261 -16.95 6.94 -43.73
C PRO A 261 -17.92 7.53 -42.69
N GLY A 262 -19.14 7.00 -42.68
CA GLY A 262 -20.20 7.52 -41.83
C GLY A 262 -19.81 7.55 -40.34
N PRO A 263 -20.40 8.45 -39.53
CA PRO A 263 -20.03 8.65 -38.13
C PRO A 263 -20.13 7.38 -37.25
N GLU A 264 -20.87 6.35 -37.67
CA GLU A 264 -20.88 5.03 -37.03
C GLU A 264 -19.53 4.29 -37.09
N GLU A 265 -18.77 4.42 -38.18
CA GLU A 265 -17.50 3.69 -38.35
C GLU A 265 -16.36 4.31 -37.49
N LEU A 266 -16.44 5.61 -37.20
CA LEU A 266 -15.52 6.30 -36.29
C LEU A 266 -15.81 6.01 -34.81
N GLN A 267 -17.09 5.79 -34.43
CA GLN A 267 -17.49 5.39 -33.08
C GLN A 267 -17.16 3.92 -32.77
N LEU A 268 -17.15 3.05 -33.79
CA LEU A 268 -16.73 1.65 -33.63
C LEU A 268 -15.20 1.48 -33.43
N LYS A 269 -14.37 2.35 -34.04
CA LYS A 269 -12.91 2.33 -33.84
C LYS A 269 -12.45 2.85 -32.48
N THR A 270 -13.23 3.70 -31.80
CA THR A 270 -12.89 4.25 -30.47
C THR A 270 -13.15 3.29 -29.30
N MET A 271 -13.82 2.16 -29.55
CA MET A 271 -14.04 1.07 -28.57
C MET A 271 -13.34 -0.23 -28.98
N ALA A 272 -12.20 -0.16 -29.67
CA ALA A 272 -11.41 -1.34 -30.01
C ALA A 272 -11.06 -2.12 -28.73
N ARG A 273 -11.86 -3.16 -28.44
CA ARG A 273 -11.66 -4.06 -27.31
C ARG A 273 -10.29 -4.69 -27.47
N ARG A 274 -9.36 -4.31 -26.60
CA ARG A 274 -7.99 -4.83 -26.66
C ARG A 274 -7.99 -6.28 -26.19
N LEU A 275 -7.76 -7.19 -27.12
CA LEU A 275 -7.50 -8.60 -26.84
C LEU A 275 -6.08 -8.73 -26.28
N VAL A 276 -5.92 -9.37 -25.12
CA VAL A 276 -4.62 -9.56 -24.46
C VAL A 276 -4.51 -11.01 -24.01
N ARG A 277 -3.34 -11.64 -24.16
CA ARG A 277 -3.09 -12.98 -23.61
C ARG A 277 -3.33 -13.00 -22.10
N PHE A 278 -4.07 -14.00 -21.62
CA PHE A 278 -4.27 -14.22 -20.21
C PHE A 278 -2.94 -14.62 -19.54
N SER A 279 -2.72 -14.12 -18.33
CA SER A 279 -1.57 -14.46 -17.51
C SER A 279 -2.07 -14.67 -16.08
N LEU A 280 -1.97 -15.92 -15.61
CA LEU A 280 -2.36 -16.29 -14.26
C LEU A 280 -1.57 -15.50 -13.21
N GLU A 281 -0.27 -15.31 -13.44
CA GLU A 281 0.61 -14.55 -12.55
C GLU A 281 0.13 -13.10 -12.39
N ARG A 282 -0.10 -12.39 -13.50
CA ARG A 282 -0.63 -11.01 -13.46
C ARG A 282 -2.01 -10.93 -12.81
N PHE A 283 -2.85 -11.94 -13.03
CA PHE A 283 -4.16 -11.99 -12.39
C PHE A 283 -4.04 -12.17 -10.87
N VAL A 284 -3.20 -13.09 -10.41
CA VAL A 284 -2.91 -13.30 -8.98
C VAL A 284 -2.29 -12.05 -8.36
N GLU A 285 -1.28 -11.44 -9.00
CA GLU A 285 -0.66 -10.19 -8.53
C GLU A 285 -1.70 -9.08 -8.34
N SER A 286 -2.64 -8.95 -9.28
CA SER A 286 -3.71 -7.95 -9.15
C SER A 286 -4.57 -8.20 -7.90
N ILE A 287 -4.93 -9.45 -7.60
CA ILE A 287 -5.70 -9.83 -6.41
C ILE A 287 -4.87 -9.60 -5.14
N GLN A 288 -3.57 -9.90 -5.17
CA GLN A 288 -2.65 -9.64 -4.06
C GLN A 288 -2.61 -8.16 -3.67
N LEU A 289 -2.73 -7.24 -4.64
CA LEU A 289 -2.78 -5.81 -4.33
C LEU A 289 -3.93 -5.47 -3.37
N ALA A 290 -5.12 -6.07 -3.55
CA ALA A 290 -6.25 -5.90 -2.64
C ALA A 290 -6.04 -6.58 -1.27
N LEU A 291 -5.21 -7.62 -1.22
CA LEU A 291 -4.86 -8.36 0.00
C LEU A 291 -3.59 -7.85 0.71
N ILE A 292 -2.95 -6.77 0.24
CA ILE A 292 -1.76 -6.20 0.91
C ILE A 292 -2.02 -5.99 2.41
N GLY A 293 -1.13 -6.53 3.25
CA GLY A 293 -1.21 -6.42 4.71
C GLY A 293 -2.22 -7.35 5.39
N ARG A 294 -2.91 -8.20 4.62
CA ARG A 294 -3.78 -9.28 5.14
C ARG A 294 -2.96 -10.56 5.39
N PRO A 295 -3.46 -11.50 6.22
CA PRO A 295 -2.79 -12.78 6.43
C PRO A 295 -2.68 -13.58 5.12
N THR A 296 -1.54 -14.26 4.95
CA THR A 296 -1.27 -15.17 3.81
C THR A 296 -1.73 -14.64 2.43
N PRO A 297 -1.37 -13.39 2.05
CA PRO A 297 -2.01 -12.71 0.93
C PRO A 297 -1.76 -13.40 -0.41
N ASN A 298 -0.60 -14.02 -0.59
CA ASN A 298 -0.26 -14.80 -1.79
C ASN A 298 -1.11 -16.08 -1.90
N GLU A 299 -1.24 -16.84 -0.81
CA GLU A 299 -2.03 -18.08 -0.80
C GLU A 299 -3.52 -17.77 -1.01
N THR A 300 -4.04 -16.78 -0.30
CA THR A 300 -5.42 -16.32 -0.46
C THR A 300 -5.68 -15.82 -1.89
N ALA A 301 -4.78 -15.03 -2.48
CA ALA A 301 -4.94 -14.56 -3.86
C ALA A 301 -4.99 -15.72 -4.88
N ARG A 302 -4.16 -16.75 -4.69
CA ARG A 302 -4.17 -17.95 -5.54
C ARG A 302 -5.46 -18.74 -5.38
N SER A 303 -5.98 -18.88 -4.15
CA SER A 303 -7.26 -19.54 -3.89
C SER A 303 -8.43 -18.77 -4.49
N VAL A 304 -8.44 -17.43 -4.39
CA VAL A 304 -9.42 -16.57 -5.07
C VAL A 304 -9.33 -16.74 -6.58
N ALA A 305 -8.13 -16.70 -7.17
CA ALA A 305 -7.94 -16.91 -8.59
C ALA A 305 -8.45 -18.28 -9.05
N ALA A 306 -8.14 -19.35 -8.30
CA ALA A 306 -8.64 -20.69 -8.58
C ALA A 306 -10.17 -20.78 -8.50
N TRP A 307 -10.79 -20.11 -7.52
CA TRP A 307 -12.25 -20.04 -7.38
C TRP A 307 -12.88 -19.37 -8.60
N VAL A 308 -12.36 -18.20 -9.00
CA VAL A 308 -12.87 -17.47 -10.18
C VAL A 308 -12.68 -18.26 -11.46
N LEU A 309 -11.50 -18.84 -11.68
CA LEU A 309 -11.21 -19.58 -12.91
C LEU A 309 -11.98 -20.90 -12.97
N THR A 310 -12.35 -21.50 -11.83
CA THR A 310 -13.23 -22.67 -11.81
C THR A 310 -14.60 -22.36 -12.40
N ASN A 311 -15.14 -21.17 -12.11
CA ASN A 311 -16.42 -20.72 -12.66
C ASN A 311 -16.35 -20.30 -14.14
N LEU A 312 -15.14 -20.20 -14.71
CA LEU A 312 -14.89 -19.81 -16.10
C LEU A 312 -14.29 -20.96 -16.94
N GLN A 313 -14.23 -22.18 -16.40
CA GLN A 313 -13.72 -23.34 -17.13
C GLN A 313 -14.49 -23.56 -18.44
N GLY A 314 -13.77 -23.93 -19.49
CA GLY A 314 -14.31 -24.13 -20.84
C GLY A 314 -14.44 -22.85 -21.68
N GLN A 315 -14.21 -21.67 -21.10
CA GLN A 315 -14.18 -20.41 -21.86
C GLN A 315 -12.75 -20.07 -22.30
N ASP A 316 -12.50 -20.09 -23.61
CA ASP A 316 -11.19 -19.70 -24.18
C ASP A 316 -10.94 -18.18 -24.08
N ARG A 317 -12.01 -17.39 -24.23
CA ARG A 317 -12.00 -15.92 -24.18
C ARG A 317 -12.92 -15.43 -23.07
N VAL A 318 -12.40 -14.56 -22.21
CA VAL A 318 -13.19 -13.95 -21.13
C VAL A 318 -13.05 -12.44 -21.12
N HIS A 319 -14.09 -11.73 -20.69
CA HIS A 319 -14.00 -10.29 -20.44
C HIS A 319 -13.28 -10.00 -19.13
N SER A 320 -12.50 -8.93 -19.10
CA SER A 320 -11.89 -8.48 -17.84
C SER A 320 -12.93 -8.15 -16.76
N SER A 321 -14.13 -7.72 -17.15
CA SER A 321 -15.24 -7.52 -16.22
C SER A 321 -15.73 -8.82 -15.58
N GLN A 322 -15.79 -9.93 -16.32
CA GLN A 322 -16.17 -11.24 -15.75
C GLN A 322 -15.16 -11.68 -14.68
N LEU A 323 -13.86 -11.54 -14.96
CA LEU A 323 -12.81 -11.81 -13.96
C LEU A 323 -12.97 -10.91 -12.73
N SER A 324 -13.19 -9.61 -12.92
CA SER A 324 -13.34 -8.65 -11.82
C SER A 324 -14.58 -8.90 -10.97
N VAL A 325 -15.71 -9.29 -11.59
CA VAL A 325 -16.95 -9.67 -10.89
C VAL A 325 -16.74 -10.93 -10.08
N GLY A 326 -16.11 -11.97 -10.66
CA GLY A 326 -15.79 -13.18 -9.91
C GLY A 326 -14.89 -12.90 -8.69
N VAL A 327 -13.89 -12.01 -8.83
CA VAL A 327 -13.04 -11.61 -7.68
C VAL A 327 -13.85 -10.84 -6.64
N LEU A 328 -14.76 -9.95 -7.05
CA LEU A 328 -15.66 -9.24 -6.13
C LEU A 328 -16.53 -10.20 -5.33
N GLU A 329 -17.18 -11.15 -5.99
CA GLU A 329 -18.04 -12.15 -5.35
C GLU A 329 -17.25 -12.99 -4.35
N CYS A 330 -16.06 -13.44 -4.73
CA CYS A 330 -15.21 -14.23 -3.85
C CYS A 330 -14.70 -13.41 -2.65
N LEU A 331 -14.09 -12.24 -2.88
CA LEU A 331 -13.54 -11.41 -1.81
C LEU A 331 -14.60 -10.94 -0.82
N ARG A 332 -15.84 -10.67 -1.29
CA ARG A 332 -16.97 -10.31 -0.42
C ARG A 332 -17.23 -11.36 0.67
N ARG A 333 -16.89 -12.61 0.40
CA ARG A 333 -17.08 -13.76 1.31
C ARG A 333 -15.84 -14.08 2.13
N VAL A 334 -14.67 -13.61 1.70
CA VAL A 334 -13.37 -13.95 2.29
C VAL A 334 -12.86 -12.86 3.23
N ASP A 335 -12.85 -11.60 2.78
CA ASP A 335 -12.25 -10.48 3.51
C ASP A 335 -12.87 -9.14 3.10
N ASP A 336 -13.65 -8.54 4.01
CA ASP A 336 -14.32 -7.25 3.81
C ASP A 336 -13.35 -6.14 3.35
N ILE A 337 -12.14 -6.09 3.90
CA ILE A 337 -11.18 -5.03 3.61
C ILE A 337 -10.61 -5.21 2.21
N ALA A 338 -10.25 -6.44 1.85
CA ALA A 338 -9.79 -6.74 0.50
C ALA A 338 -10.89 -6.49 -0.54
N TYR A 339 -12.15 -6.86 -0.22
CA TYR A 339 -13.30 -6.54 -1.06
C TYR A 339 -13.44 -5.03 -1.27
N LEU A 340 -13.43 -4.22 -0.21
CA LEU A 340 -13.59 -2.77 -0.32
C LEU A 340 -12.46 -2.12 -1.13
N ARG A 341 -11.23 -2.61 -1.00
CA ARG A 341 -10.09 -2.13 -1.80
C ARG A 341 -10.27 -2.47 -3.28
N TRP A 342 -10.62 -3.73 -3.57
CA TRP A 342 -10.85 -4.18 -4.94
C TRP A 342 -12.03 -3.45 -5.59
N SER A 343 -13.16 -3.33 -4.88
CA SER A 343 -14.37 -2.68 -5.38
C SER A 343 -14.15 -1.19 -5.64
N THR A 344 -13.48 -0.49 -4.73
CA THR A 344 -13.14 0.93 -4.90
C THR A 344 -12.29 1.17 -6.15
N HIS A 345 -11.27 0.34 -6.39
CA HIS A 345 -10.45 0.42 -7.58
C HIS A 345 -11.24 0.10 -8.85
N MET A 346 -11.88 -1.08 -8.90
CA MET A 346 -12.53 -1.62 -10.10
C MET A 346 -13.74 -0.80 -10.53
N LYS A 347 -14.60 -0.41 -9.59
CA LYS A 347 -15.77 0.43 -9.86
C LYS A 347 -15.40 1.92 -9.97
N SER A 348 -14.18 2.29 -9.56
CA SER A 348 -13.64 3.67 -9.62
C SER A 348 -14.62 4.70 -9.09
N TYR A 349 -14.96 4.55 -7.80
CA TYR A 349 -15.95 5.41 -7.18
C TYR A 349 -15.55 6.89 -7.26
N PRO A 350 -16.46 7.77 -7.68
CA PRO A 350 -16.16 9.20 -7.76
C PRO A 350 -16.17 9.88 -6.38
N GLN A 351 -16.80 9.26 -5.37
CA GLN A 351 -17.04 9.87 -4.06
C GLN A 351 -17.01 8.83 -2.94
N VAL A 352 -16.60 9.25 -1.73
CA VAL A 352 -16.51 8.40 -0.53
C VAL A 352 -17.86 7.80 -0.13
N ARG A 353 -18.97 8.49 -0.39
CA ARG A 353 -20.32 7.96 -0.12
C ARG A 353 -20.56 6.59 -0.77
N HIS A 354 -19.95 6.30 -1.92
CA HIS A 354 -20.10 4.99 -2.58
C HIS A 354 -19.33 3.90 -1.82
N VAL A 355 -18.16 4.23 -1.25
CA VAL A 355 -17.42 3.32 -0.35
C VAL A 355 -18.26 3.04 0.90
N VAL A 356 -18.91 4.07 1.46
CA VAL A 356 -19.84 3.94 2.59
C VAL A 356 -21.00 3.00 2.25
N THR A 357 -21.65 3.20 1.10
CA THR A 357 -22.75 2.32 0.64
C THR A 357 -22.31 0.86 0.55
N GLU A 358 -21.14 0.59 0.00
CA GLU A 358 -20.62 -0.78 -0.15
C GLU A 358 -20.24 -1.40 1.19
N ALA A 359 -19.61 -0.63 2.07
CA ALA A 359 -19.26 -1.07 3.42
C ALA A 359 -20.51 -1.34 4.28
N LEU A 360 -21.56 -0.54 4.15
CA LEU A 360 -22.85 -0.82 4.79
C LEU A 360 -23.48 -2.07 4.23
N GLY A 361 -23.44 -2.27 2.91
CA GLY A 361 -23.92 -3.49 2.29
C GLY A 361 -23.23 -4.75 2.84
N LEU A 362 -21.95 -4.68 3.21
CA LEU A 362 -21.24 -5.78 3.87
C LEU A 362 -21.71 -6.03 5.31
N VAL A 363 -22.21 -5.01 6.00
CA VAL A 363 -22.68 -5.12 7.39
C VAL A 363 -24.15 -5.55 7.43
N THR A 364 -25.02 -4.95 6.59
CA THR A 364 -26.46 -5.22 6.57
C THR A 364 -26.83 -6.50 5.85
N GLN A 365 -26.09 -6.85 4.80
CA GLN A 365 -26.32 -8.04 3.97
C GLN A 365 -25.00 -8.79 3.78
N PRO A 366 -24.42 -9.31 4.88
CA PRO A 366 -23.16 -10.03 4.81
C PRO A 366 -23.36 -11.33 4.01
N SER A 367 -22.39 -11.66 3.15
CA SER A 367 -22.39 -12.94 2.44
C SER A 367 -21.86 -14.05 3.34
N ASP A 368 -22.28 -15.30 3.08
CA ASP A 368 -21.73 -16.47 3.78
C ASP A 368 -20.21 -16.52 3.64
N ARG A 369 -19.54 -16.74 4.78
CA ARG A 369 -18.09 -16.65 4.89
C ARG A 369 -17.44 -17.83 4.18
N LEU A 370 -16.56 -17.54 3.24
CA LEU A 370 -15.81 -18.54 2.51
C LEU A 370 -14.44 -18.77 3.16
N ILE A 371 -14.18 -20.01 3.57
CA ILE A 371 -12.91 -20.44 4.15
C ILE A 371 -12.21 -21.39 3.19
N PHE A 372 -11.00 -21.01 2.77
CA PHE A 372 -10.16 -21.86 1.95
C PHE A 372 -9.45 -22.92 2.80
N VAL A 373 -9.67 -24.19 2.48
CA VAL A 373 -9.03 -25.34 3.14
C VAL A 373 -8.00 -25.99 2.23
N GLY A 374 -6.74 -26.00 2.67
CA GLY A 374 -5.60 -26.51 1.91
C GLY A 374 -4.96 -25.46 1.00
N GLN A 375 -3.82 -25.81 0.40
CA GLN A 375 -3.13 -24.95 -0.56
C GLN A 375 -3.52 -25.33 -1.99
N VAL A 376 -3.65 -24.32 -2.86
CA VAL A 376 -3.65 -24.56 -4.32
C VAL A 376 -2.27 -25.10 -4.66
N LEU A 377 -2.17 -26.38 -5.00
CA LEU A 377 -0.92 -26.93 -5.51
C LEU A 377 -0.56 -26.16 -6.78
N PRO A 378 0.68 -25.67 -6.93
CA PRO A 378 1.12 -25.12 -8.20
C PRO A 378 0.90 -26.21 -9.24
N GLN A 379 0.17 -25.89 -10.32
CA GLN A 379 0.18 -26.73 -11.51
C GLN A 379 1.66 -26.85 -11.88
N ARG A 380 2.25 -28.03 -11.61
CA ARG A 380 3.60 -28.32 -12.10
C ARG A 380 3.51 -28.09 -13.58
N ALA A 381 4.33 -27.16 -14.09
CA ALA A 381 4.41 -26.87 -15.51
C ALA A 381 4.73 -28.16 -16.25
N THR A 382 3.68 -28.86 -16.71
CA THR A 382 3.78 -30.03 -17.59
C THR A 382 4.17 -29.61 -19.01
N GLU A 383 4.39 -28.31 -19.25
CA GLU A 383 4.76 -27.71 -20.53
C GLU A 383 6.28 -27.63 -20.78
N ARG A 384 7.05 -28.67 -20.44
CA ARG A 384 8.46 -28.78 -20.86
C ARG A 384 8.76 -29.94 -21.83
N SER A 385 7.74 -30.54 -22.45
CA SER A 385 7.96 -31.68 -23.36
C SER A 385 7.21 -31.66 -24.69
N GLU A 386 6.70 -30.50 -25.15
CA GLU A 386 6.44 -30.35 -26.58
C GLU A 386 7.75 -29.98 -27.28
N LYS A 387 8.41 -31.06 -27.69
CA LYS A 387 9.60 -31.11 -28.53
C LYS A 387 9.43 -30.18 -29.74
N LYS A 388 10.44 -29.35 -29.99
CA LYS A 388 10.78 -28.95 -31.35
C LYS A 388 10.98 -30.23 -32.17
N TYR A 389 10.07 -30.51 -33.09
CA TYR A 389 10.32 -31.40 -34.23
C TYR A 389 10.33 -30.55 -35.49
#